data_AF-A0A285PP33-F1
#
_entry.id   AF-A0A285PP33-F1
#
_cell.length_a   1.000
_cell.length_b   1.000
_cell.length_c   1.000
_cell.angle_alpha   90.00
_cell.angle_beta   90.00
_cell.angle_gamma   90.00
#
_symmetry.space_group_name_H-M   'P 1'
#
loop_
_entity.id
_entity.type
_entity.pdbx_description
1 polymer ?
#
loop_
_entity_poly.entity_id
_entity_poly.type
_entity_poly.pdbx_seq_one_letter_code
_entity_poly.pdbx_strand_id
1 'polypeptide(L)'
;MWSSKKKADTSIQGLPFYIRKDTFLKADGKWKAAYILSAFLVIAMLCMIFCFSAADATHSSHLSEGVCIRLVREVSSVFPEQFPKERMLEIAAIIEFPIRKCAHFSEYAVLSITVNLYLWVCLRMERLLEAKKWKIFLRAEVFCALYACSDELHQYFVPGRSCRFFDVCVDSTGAFFGALLFWGMYFYLSKRKRQEIFRVDGC
;
A
#
# COMPACT_ATOMS: atom_id res chain seq x y z
N MET A 1 30.37 36.09 -20.45
CA MET A 1 28.90 35.93 -20.58
C MET A 1 28.58 34.45 -20.71
N TRP A 2 27.81 33.95 -19.74
CA TRP A 2 27.06 32.69 -19.67
C TRP A 2 26.96 31.81 -20.93
N SER A 3 27.32 30.53 -20.80
CA SER A 3 26.35 29.41 -20.87
C SER A 3 27.11 28.08 -20.87
N SER A 4 27.56 27.66 -19.67
CA SER A 4 27.87 26.24 -19.47
C SER A 4 26.54 25.53 -19.30
N LYS A 5 25.99 25.02 -20.40
CA LYS A 5 25.00 23.95 -20.35
C LYS A 5 25.65 22.80 -19.58
N LYS A 6 25.42 22.72 -18.27
CA LYS A 6 25.60 21.48 -17.52
C LYS A 6 24.67 20.47 -18.17
N LYS A 7 25.21 19.69 -19.11
CA LYS A 7 24.66 18.40 -19.51
C LYS A 7 24.39 17.69 -18.19
N ALA A 8 23.12 17.49 -17.87
CA ALA A 8 22.74 16.65 -16.75
C ALA A 8 23.44 15.32 -17.00
N ASP A 9 24.37 15.00 -16.13
CA ASP A 9 25.13 13.77 -16.18
C ASP A 9 24.13 12.62 -16.05
N THR A 10 23.78 12.02 -17.18
CA THR A 10 22.88 10.87 -17.29
C THR A 10 23.60 9.57 -16.95
N SER A 11 24.86 9.64 -16.51
CA SER A 11 25.74 8.46 -16.45
C SER A 11 25.82 7.77 -15.10
N ILE A 12 25.10 8.21 -14.05
CA ILE A 12 25.06 7.43 -12.80
C ILE A 12 23.64 7.36 -12.21
N GLN A 13 23.31 6.16 -11.72
CA GLN A 13 22.32 5.89 -10.67
C GLN A 13 20.83 5.87 -11.05
N GLY A 14 20.14 4.85 -10.50
CA GLY A 14 18.73 4.56 -10.71
C GLY A 14 17.79 5.72 -10.32
N LEU A 15 16.48 5.55 -10.57
CA LEU A 15 15.51 6.53 -10.05
C LEU A 15 15.80 6.77 -8.56
N PRO A 16 15.79 8.01 -8.08
CA PRO A 16 16.02 8.25 -6.68
C PRO A 16 14.76 7.87 -5.89
N PHE A 17 14.94 7.20 -4.74
CA PHE A 17 13.83 6.90 -3.82
C PHE A 17 13.40 8.16 -3.03
N TYR A 18 14.14 9.25 -3.18
CA TYR A 18 13.91 10.54 -2.54
C TYR A 18 14.15 11.66 -3.56
N ILE A 19 13.74 12.88 -3.23
CA ILE A 19 13.99 14.06 -4.09
C ILE A 19 15.34 14.70 -3.75
N ARG A 20 16.05 15.21 -4.76
CA ARG A 20 17.30 15.95 -4.53
C ARG A 20 17.04 17.23 -3.76
N LYS A 21 17.98 17.62 -2.88
CA LYS A 21 17.86 18.80 -2.01
C LYS A 21 17.59 20.09 -2.80
N ASP A 22 18.26 20.27 -3.93
CA ASP A 22 18.06 21.44 -4.79
C ASP A 22 16.65 21.50 -5.40
N THR A 23 16.09 20.33 -5.74
CA THR A 23 14.73 20.17 -6.27
C THR A 23 13.70 20.44 -5.18
N PHE A 24 13.91 19.92 -3.96
CA PHE A 24 13.05 20.22 -2.82
C PHE A 24 13.03 21.71 -2.49
N LEU A 25 14.19 22.36 -2.40
CA LEU A 25 14.28 23.78 -2.03
C LEU A 25 13.56 24.68 -3.02
N LYS A 26 13.67 24.39 -4.33
CA LYS A 26 13.00 25.12 -5.42
C LYS A 26 11.51 24.82 -5.56
N ALA A 27 11.01 23.77 -4.92
CA ALA A 27 9.61 23.39 -5.03
C ALA A 27 8.67 24.34 -4.27
N ASP A 28 7.48 24.54 -4.83
CA ASP A 28 6.41 25.28 -4.17
C ASP A 28 5.96 24.60 -2.87
N GLY A 29 5.40 25.37 -1.94
CA GLY A 29 4.94 24.87 -0.64
C GLY A 29 3.95 23.69 -0.75
N LYS A 30 3.08 23.70 -1.77
CA LYS A 30 2.13 22.60 -2.04
C LYS A 30 2.84 21.28 -2.33
N TRP A 31 3.90 21.30 -3.14
CA TRP A 31 4.66 20.09 -3.49
C TRP A 31 5.54 19.61 -2.34
N LYS A 32 6.10 20.54 -1.56
CA LYS A 32 6.80 20.20 -0.30
C LYS A 32 5.87 19.49 0.67
N ALA A 33 4.66 20.01 0.87
CA ALA A 33 3.66 19.38 1.74
C ALA A 33 3.24 18.00 1.21
N ALA A 34 2.97 17.84 -0.09
CA ALA A 34 2.62 16.56 -0.69
C ALA A 34 3.73 15.50 -0.51
N TYR A 35 4.99 15.90 -0.67
CA TYR A 35 6.15 15.02 -0.44
C TYR A 35 6.25 14.57 1.02
N ILE A 36 6.15 15.51 1.96
CA ILE A 36 6.23 15.20 3.41
C ILE A 36 5.06 14.33 3.84
N LEU A 37 3.83 14.66 3.42
CA LEU A 37 2.63 13.91 3.78
C LEU A 37 2.64 12.50 3.22
N SER A 38 3.04 12.31 1.95
CA SER A 38 3.13 10.98 1.36
C SER A 38 4.22 10.13 2.03
N ALA A 39 5.37 10.71 2.39
CA ALA A 39 6.40 10.02 3.18
C ALA A 39 5.87 9.61 4.57
N PHE A 40 5.16 10.51 5.24
CA PHE A 40 4.54 10.23 6.54
C PHE A 40 3.53 9.08 6.44
N LEU A 41 2.67 9.05 5.41
CA LEU A 41 1.71 7.97 5.20
C LEU A 41 2.39 6.60 5.02
N VAL A 42 3.50 6.55 4.27
CA VAL A 42 4.28 5.30 4.12
C VAL A 42 4.81 4.86 5.48
N ILE A 43 5.44 5.75 6.25
CA ILE A 43 5.98 5.43 7.57
C ILE A 43 4.87 4.98 8.52
N ALA A 44 3.74 5.67 8.53
CA ALA A 44 2.58 5.30 9.36
C ALA A 44 2.06 3.90 9.03
N MET A 45 1.98 3.54 7.74
CA MET A 45 1.58 2.20 7.31
C MET A 45 2.59 1.13 7.73
N LEU A 46 3.89 1.38 7.57
CA LEU A 46 4.93 0.46 8.04
C LEU A 46 4.87 0.26 9.56
N CYS A 47 4.72 1.34 10.33
CA CYS A 47 4.57 1.24 11.77
C CYS A 47 3.30 0.47 12.17
N MET A 48 2.19 0.71 11.48
CA MET A 48 0.93 0.04 11.76
C MET A 48 1.03 -1.47 11.50
N ILE A 49 1.58 -1.89 10.35
CA ILE A 49 1.78 -3.31 10.02
C ILE A 49 2.71 -3.96 11.04
N PHE A 50 3.84 -3.31 11.35
CA PHE A 50 4.77 -3.81 12.36
C PHE A 50 4.10 -4.01 13.73
N CYS A 51 3.28 -3.06 14.18
CA CYS A 51 2.53 -3.18 15.43
C CYS A 51 1.53 -4.35 15.41
N PHE A 52 0.83 -4.55 14.29
CA PHE A 52 -0.11 -5.66 14.15
C PHE A 52 0.60 -7.02 14.08
N SER A 53 1.77 -7.08 13.47
CA SER A 53 2.60 -8.29 13.42
C SER A 53 3.37 -8.57 14.71
N ALA A 54 3.62 -7.55 15.54
CA ALA A 54 4.20 -7.71 16.87
C ALA A 54 3.21 -8.26 17.91
N ALA A 55 1.90 -8.15 17.65
CA ALA A 55 0.89 -8.72 18.52
C ALA A 55 1.00 -10.25 18.52
N ASP A 56 0.96 -10.85 19.71
CA ASP A 56 0.97 -12.31 19.83
C ASP A 56 -0.22 -12.95 19.09
N ALA A 57 -0.09 -14.25 18.78
CA ALA A 57 -1.12 -14.98 18.06
C ALA A 57 -2.48 -14.91 18.76
N THR A 58 -2.49 -14.90 20.10
CA THR A 58 -3.71 -14.79 20.91
C THR A 58 -4.41 -13.44 20.77
N HIS A 59 -3.69 -12.33 20.82
CA HIS A 59 -4.25 -10.98 20.76
C HIS A 59 -4.75 -10.64 19.35
N SER A 60 -4.01 -11.04 18.33
CA SER A 60 -4.40 -10.88 16.93
C SER A 60 -5.56 -11.80 16.53
N SER A 61 -5.63 -13.01 17.08
CA SER A 61 -6.82 -13.86 17.00
C SER A 61 -8.00 -13.23 17.71
N HIS A 62 -7.88 -12.72 18.93
CA HIS A 62 -9.00 -12.10 19.66
C HIS A 62 -9.60 -10.88 18.94
N LEU A 63 -8.77 -10.05 18.31
CA LEU A 63 -9.28 -8.91 17.52
C LEU A 63 -10.12 -9.40 16.33
N SER A 64 -9.60 -10.39 15.60
CA SER A 64 -10.28 -10.99 14.45
C SER A 64 -11.54 -11.75 14.89
N GLU A 65 -11.46 -12.54 15.97
CA GLU A 65 -12.55 -13.27 16.60
C GLU A 65 -13.70 -12.33 17.00
N GLY A 66 -13.38 -11.18 17.59
CA GLY A 66 -14.38 -10.16 17.93
C GLY A 66 -15.13 -9.63 16.70
N VAL A 67 -14.43 -9.42 15.58
CA VAL A 67 -15.05 -9.03 14.30
C VAL A 67 -15.89 -10.18 13.74
N CYS A 68 -15.39 -11.42 13.80
CA CYS A 68 -16.08 -12.61 13.33
C CYS A 68 -17.39 -12.85 14.10
N ILE A 69 -17.35 -12.79 15.42
CA ILE A 69 -18.53 -12.95 16.28
C ILE A 69 -19.58 -11.89 15.97
N ARG A 70 -19.17 -10.63 15.75
CA ARG A 70 -20.09 -9.55 15.35
C ARG A 70 -20.72 -9.84 13.98
N LEU A 71 -19.93 -10.23 12.99
CA LEU A 71 -20.43 -10.56 11.66
C LEU A 71 -21.41 -11.74 11.70
N VAL A 72 -21.04 -12.85 12.34
CA VAL A 72 -21.91 -14.02 12.45
C VAL A 72 -23.18 -13.68 13.24
N ARG A 73 -23.09 -12.84 14.29
CA ARG A 73 -24.28 -12.38 15.03
C ARG A 73 -25.28 -11.67 14.13
N GLU A 74 -24.82 -10.74 13.28
CA GLU A 74 -25.71 -10.03 12.35
C GLU A 74 -26.26 -10.97 11.27
N VAL A 75 -25.48 -11.93 10.79
CA VAL A 75 -25.98 -12.94 9.83
C VAL A 75 -27.04 -13.83 10.50
N SER A 76 -26.79 -14.30 11.72
CA SER A 76 -27.73 -15.11 12.51
C SER A 76 -29.01 -14.36 12.90
N SER A 77 -28.97 -13.02 13.02
CA SER A 77 -30.17 -12.22 13.30
C SER A 77 -31.08 -12.09 12.09
N VAL A 78 -30.50 -12.06 10.88
CA VAL A 78 -31.23 -11.99 9.61
C VAL A 78 -31.68 -13.38 9.11
N PHE A 79 -30.88 -14.42 9.38
CA PHE A 79 -31.09 -15.80 8.89
C PHE A 79 -31.03 -16.83 10.03
N PRO A 80 -31.96 -16.79 11.01
CA PRO A 80 -31.90 -17.61 12.21
C PRO A 80 -32.08 -19.12 11.95
N GLU A 81 -32.84 -19.51 10.92
CA GLU A 81 -33.03 -20.93 10.57
C GLU A 81 -31.76 -21.55 9.97
N GLN A 82 -31.03 -20.77 9.17
CA GLN A 82 -29.79 -21.23 8.52
C GLN A 82 -28.58 -21.14 9.45
N PHE A 83 -28.53 -20.14 10.33
CA PHE A 83 -27.40 -19.85 11.22
C PHE A 83 -27.83 -19.79 12.69
N PRO A 84 -28.12 -20.94 13.32
CA PRO A 84 -28.50 -21.03 14.73
C PRO A 84 -27.41 -20.45 15.65
N LYS A 85 -27.83 -19.76 16.70
CA LYS A 85 -26.94 -19.05 17.63
C LYS A 85 -26.00 -19.99 18.37
N GLU A 86 -26.41 -21.24 18.56
CA GLU A 86 -25.63 -22.28 19.23
C GLU A 86 -24.34 -22.61 18.46
N ARG A 87 -24.33 -22.43 17.13
CA ARG A 87 -23.16 -22.65 16.27
C ARG A 87 -22.34 -21.39 15.99
N MET A 88 -22.69 -20.24 16.57
CA MET A 88 -22.02 -18.97 16.27
C MET A 88 -20.51 -19.03 16.48
N LEU A 89 -20.05 -19.63 17.59
CA LEU A 89 -18.62 -19.70 17.91
C LEU A 89 -17.86 -20.59 16.94
N GLU A 90 -18.46 -21.72 16.54
CA GLU A 90 -17.88 -22.62 15.55
C GLU A 90 -17.73 -21.93 14.19
N ILE A 91 -18.78 -21.23 13.74
CA ILE A 91 -18.75 -20.49 12.47
C ILE A 91 -17.75 -19.33 12.54
N ALA A 92 -17.70 -18.59 13.66
CA ALA A 92 -16.76 -17.50 13.87
C ALA A 92 -15.31 -17.99 13.77
N ALA A 93 -14.99 -19.14 14.37
CA ALA A 93 -13.66 -19.74 14.29
C ALA A 93 -13.29 -20.16 12.85
N ILE A 94 -14.25 -20.66 12.06
CA ILE A 94 -14.02 -21.03 10.66
C ILE A 94 -13.71 -19.79 9.80
N ILE A 95 -14.41 -18.68 10.03
CA ILE A 95 -14.22 -17.45 9.24
C ILE A 95 -13.07 -16.55 9.75
N GLU A 96 -12.53 -16.81 10.95
CA GLU A 96 -11.42 -16.04 11.52
C GLU A 96 -10.18 -16.08 10.63
N PHE A 97 -9.79 -17.28 10.18
CA PHE A 97 -8.64 -17.46 9.32
C PHE A 97 -8.74 -16.65 8.00
N PRO A 98 -9.81 -16.78 7.19
CA PRO A 98 -9.94 -15.98 5.97
C PRO A 98 -10.07 -14.48 6.24
N ILE A 99 -10.75 -14.06 7.31
CA ILE A 99 -10.83 -12.62 7.68
C ILE A 99 -9.44 -12.06 7.98
N ARG A 100 -8.60 -12.79 8.72
CA ARG A 100 -7.21 -12.38 8.98
C ARG A 100 -6.39 -12.28 7.70
N LYS A 101 -6.57 -13.20 6.75
CA LYS A 101 -5.89 -13.12 5.44
C LYS A 101 -6.35 -11.93 4.60
N CYS A 102 -7.64 -11.60 4.65
CA CYS A 102 -8.16 -10.39 4.01
C CYS A 102 -7.62 -9.11 4.66
N ALA A 103 -7.43 -9.10 5.99
CA ALA A 103 -6.84 -7.96 6.69
C ALA A 103 -5.40 -7.70 6.22
N HIS A 104 -4.52 -8.70 6.26
CA HIS A 104 -3.14 -8.55 5.77
C HIS A 104 -3.08 -8.19 4.28
N PHE A 105 -3.86 -8.86 3.43
CA PHE A 105 -3.99 -8.48 2.02
C PHE A 105 -4.35 -6.98 1.86
N SER A 106 -5.28 -6.48 2.66
CA SER A 106 -5.71 -5.07 2.62
C SER A 106 -4.64 -4.12 3.15
N GLU A 107 -3.93 -4.49 4.21
CA GLU A 107 -2.79 -3.73 4.76
C GLU A 107 -1.71 -3.52 3.69
N TYR A 108 -1.31 -4.59 3.01
CA TYR A 108 -0.30 -4.52 1.95
C TYR A 108 -0.82 -3.82 0.68
N ALA A 109 -2.12 -3.91 0.38
CA ALA A 109 -2.73 -3.11 -0.68
C ALA A 109 -2.63 -1.61 -0.38
N VAL A 110 -2.95 -1.18 0.85
CA VAL A 110 -2.84 0.23 1.27
C VAL A 110 -1.37 0.67 1.33
N LEU A 111 -0.47 -0.17 1.84
CA LEU A 111 0.97 0.10 1.82
C LEU A 111 1.45 0.35 0.39
N SER A 112 1.10 -0.51 -0.56
CA SER A 112 1.47 -0.35 -1.96
C SER A 112 0.91 0.93 -2.59
N ILE A 113 -0.33 1.31 -2.28
CA ILE A 113 -0.92 2.58 -2.71
C ILE A 113 -0.10 3.77 -2.19
N THR A 114 0.23 3.79 -0.90
CA THR A 114 1.00 4.89 -0.28
C THR A 114 2.44 4.96 -0.81
N VAL A 115 3.11 3.83 -1.02
CA VAL A 115 4.45 3.77 -1.61
C VAL A 115 4.45 4.26 -3.06
N ASN A 116 3.48 3.81 -3.87
CA ASN A 116 3.33 4.28 -5.25
C ASN A 116 3.02 5.78 -5.29
N LEU A 117 2.18 6.30 -4.39
CA LEU A 117 1.93 7.73 -4.25
C LEU A 117 3.21 8.50 -3.93
N TYR A 118 3.98 8.05 -2.95
CA TYR A 118 5.25 8.70 -2.57
C TYR A 118 6.25 8.75 -3.73
N LEU A 119 6.48 7.61 -4.40
CA LEU A 119 7.39 7.55 -5.54
C LEU A 119 6.89 8.37 -6.73
N TRP A 120 5.57 8.41 -6.95
CA TRP A 120 4.96 9.27 -7.95
C TRP A 120 5.21 10.76 -7.66
N VAL A 121 5.05 11.20 -6.40
CA VAL A 121 5.36 12.58 -5.99
C VAL A 121 6.83 12.89 -6.24
N CYS A 122 7.74 12.00 -5.82
CA CYS A 122 9.18 12.19 -6.03
C CYS A 122 9.52 12.42 -7.50
N LEU A 123 9.01 11.56 -8.38
CA LEU A 123 9.35 11.62 -9.80
C LEU A 123 8.60 12.70 -10.56
N ARG A 124 7.44 13.12 -10.06
CA ARG A 124 6.74 14.30 -10.57
C ARG A 124 7.55 15.57 -10.28
N MET A 125 8.06 15.72 -9.06
CA MET A 125 8.90 16.85 -8.67
C MET A 125 10.23 16.88 -9.43
N GLU A 126 10.85 15.71 -9.64
CA GLU A 126 12.08 15.53 -10.42
C GLU A 126 11.87 15.69 -11.95
N ARG A 127 10.62 15.85 -12.42
CA ARG A 127 10.24 15.90 -13.84
C ARG A 127 10.65 14.64 -14.62
N LEU A 128 10.70 13.49 -13.94
CA LEU A 128 11.09 12.18 -14.50
C LEU A 128 9.91 11.21 -14.69
N LEU A 129 8.69 11.64 -14.35
CA LEU A 129 7.52 10.76 -14.27
C LEU A 129 7.20 10.04 -15.60
N GLU A 130 7.18 10.74 -16.73
CA GLU A 130 6.73 10.17 -18.02
C GLU A 130 7.65 9.07 -18.55
N ALA A 131 8.96 9.16 -18.30
CA ALA A 131 9.92 8.20 -18.84
C ALA A 131 10.03 6.90 -18.01
N LYS A 132 9.44 6.84 -16.81
CA LYS A 132 9.82 5.84 -15.80
C LYS A 132 8.66 5.20 -15.01
N LYS A 133 7.39 5.32 -15.46
CA LYS A 133 6.19 4.79 -14.76
C LYS A 133 6.31 3.30 -14.38
N TRP A 134 6.70 2.44 -15.33
CA TRP A 134 6.89 1.01 -15.06
C TRP A 134 7.95 0.75 -13.98
N LYS A 135 9.04 1.53 -13.96
CA LYS A 135 10.10 1.39 -12.96
C LYS A 135 9.62 1.78 -11.56
N ILE A 136 8.61 2.66 -11.45
CA ILE A 136 7.98 2.99 -10.18
C ILE A 136 7.22 1.79 -9.65
N PHE A 137 6.36 1.24 -10.50
CA PHE A 137 5.56 0.06 -10.21
C PHE A 137 6.46 -1.08 -9.69
N LEU A 138 7.49 -1.45 -10.44
CA LEU A 138 8.40 -2.55 -10.06
C LEU A 138 9.07 -2.30 -8.70
N ARG A 139 9.48 -1.06 -8.42
CA ARG A 139 10.18 -0.73 -7.17
C ARG A 139 9.25 -0.75 -5.97
N ALA A 140 8.03 -0.24 -6.13
CA ALA A 140 7.02 -0.32 -5.09
C ALA A 140 6.72 -1.79 -4.78
N GLU A 141 6.57 -2.62 -5.81
CA GLU A 141 6.31 -4.05 -5.67
C GLU A 141 7.45 -4.78 -4.94
N VAL A 142 8.70 -4.57 -5.40
CA VAL A 142 9.88 -5.15 -4.75
C VAL A 142 10.00 -4.68 -3.29
N PHE A 143 9.74 -3.41 -3.03
CA PHE A 143 9.76 -2.89 -1.65
C PHE A 143 8.69 -3.56 -0.78
N CYS A 144 7.45 -3.66 -1.25
CA CYS A 144 6.37 -4.28 -0.49
C CYS A 144 6.61 -5.78 -0.29
N ALA A 145 7.11 -6.50 -1.30
CA ALA A 145 7.45 -7.92 -1.20
C ALA A 145 8.60 -8.17 -0.21
N LEU A 146 9.64 -7.32 -0.23
CA LEU A 146 10.73 -7.39 0.77
C LEU A 146 10.21 -7.08 2.18
N TYR A 147 9.28 -6.13 2.30
CA TYR A 147 8.65 -5.83 3.58
C TYR A 147 7.79 -7.00 4.09
N ALA A 148 7.01 -7.65 3.22
CA ALA A 148 6.27 -8.88 3.53
C ALA A 148 7.19 -10.00 4.01
N CYS A 149 8.32 -10.21 3.34
CA CYS A 149 9.34 -11.16 3.82
C CYS A 149 9.87 -10.78 5.21
N SER A 150 10.12 -9.48 5.45
CA SER A 150 10.61 -9.01 6.76
C SER A 150 9.58 -9.16 7.87
N ASP A 151 8.30 -9.01 7.53
CA ASP A 151 7.18 -9.11 8.45
C ASP A 151 6.95 -10.56 8.88
N GLU A 152 6.94 -11.50 7.94
CA GLU A 152 6.87 -12.95 8.23
C GLU A 152 8.09 -13.44 9.03
N LEU A 153 9.27 -12.91 8.72
CA LEU A 153 10.48 -13.17 9.51
C LEU A 153 10.34 -12.61 10.93
N HIS A 154 9.75 -11.43 11.11
CA HIS A 154 9.50 -10.86 12.43
C HIS A 154 8.46 -11.68 13.21
N GLN A 155 7.35 -12.07 12.56
CA GLN A 155 6.32 -12.93 13.16
C GLN A 155 6.87 -14.28 13.61
N TYR A 156 7.90 -14.83 12.95
CA TYR A 156 8.57 -16.05 13.41
C TYR A 156 9.09 -15.96 14.86
N PHE A 157 9.50 -14.77 15.30
CA PHE A 157 9.98 -14.55 16.67
C PHE A 157 8.85 -14.31 17.68
N VAL A 158 7.60 -14.23 17.22
CA VAL A 158 6.42 -14.02 18.06
C VAL A 158 5.84 -15.38 18.50
N PRO A 159 5.60 -15.60 19.80
CA PRO A 159 5.03 -16.85 20.28
C PRO A 159 3.70 -17.21 19.61
N GLY A 160 3.56 -18.47 19.18
CA GLY A 160 2.34 -18.99 18.55
C GLY A 160 2.16 -18.61 17.07
N ARG A 161 3.11 -17.89 16.46
CA ARG A 161 3.17 -17.63 15.02
C ARG A 161 4.15 -18.56 14.33
N SER A 162 3.93 -18.77 13.04
CA SER A 162 4.80 -19.60 12.18
C SER A 162 5.09 -18.83 10.91
N CYS A 163 6.36 -18.76 10.49
CA CYS A 163 6.73 -18.18 9.21
C CYS A 163 6.17 -19.04 8.07
N ARG A 164 5.34 -18.45 7.21
CA ARG A 164 4.70 -19.16 6.10
C ARG A 164 4.97 -18.42 4.81
N PHE A 165 5.61 -19.10 3.86
CA PHE A 165 5.80 -18.58 2.51
C PHE A 165 4.47 -18.20 1.83
N PHE A 166 3.41 -18.96 2.11
CA PHE A 166 2.07 -18.65 1.62
C PHE A 166 1.57 -17.26 2.07
N ASP A 167 1.96 -16.83 3.28
CA ASP A 167 1.51 -15.55 3.84
C ASP A 167 2.21 -14.39 3.13
N VAL A 168 3.52 -14.51 2.87
CA VAL A 168 4.27 -13.60 1.98
C VAL A 168 3.62 -13.48 0.60
N CYS A 169 3.16 -14.60 0.02
CA CYS A 169 2.48 -14.59 -1.27
C CYS A 169 1.16 -13.83 -1.23
N VAL A 170 0.31 -14.08 -0.22
CA VAL A 170 -0.96 -13.36 -0.06
C VAL A 170 -0.71 -11.87 0.08
N ASP A 171 0.24 -11.47 0.93
CA ASP A 171 0.58 -10.07 1.17
C ASP A 171 1.14 -9.39 -0.08
N SER A 172 1.99 -10.09 -0.83
CA SER A 172 2.51 -9.62 -2.12
C SER A 172 1.38 -9.48 -3.15
N THR A 173 0.40 -10.38 -3.20
CA THR A 173 -0.77 -10.20 -4.09
C THR A 173 -1.63 -9.01 -3.69
N GLY A 174 -1.73 -8.71 -2.39
CA GLY A 174 -2.35 -7.49 -1.87
C GLY A 174 -1.62 -6.24 -2.36
N ALA A 175 -0.29 -6.23 -2.24
CA ALA A 175 0.54 -5.14 -2.73
C ALA A 175 0.38 -4.92 -4.25
N PHE A 176 0.40 -6.00 -5.03
CA PHE A 176 0.17 -5.94 -6.48
C PHE A 176 -1.21 -5.36 -6.81
N PHE A 177 -2.26 -5.80 -6.12
CA PHE A 177 -3.62 -5.27 -6.28
C PHE A 177 -3.69 -3.78 -5.95
N GLY A 178 -3.07 -3.34 -4.85
CA GLY A 178 -2.98 -1.93 -4.48
C GLY A 178 -2.26 -1.09 -5.54
N ALA A 179 -1.20 -1.61 -6.14
CA ALA A 179 -0.48 -0.93 -7.21
C ALA A 179 -1.37 -0.78 -8.47
N LEU A 180 -2.11 -1.83 -8.85
CA LEU A 180 -3.06 -1.76 -9.96
C LEU A 180 -4.15 -0.71 -9.72
N LEU A 181 -4.70 -0.64 -8.51
CA LEU A 181 -5.70 0.38 -8.16
C LEU A 181 -5.13 1.80 -8.29
N PHE A 182 -3.94 2.05 -7.75
CA PHE A 182 -3.29 3.36 -7.82
C PHE A 182 -3.06 3.79 -9.28
N TRP A 183 -2.42 2.93 -10.08
CA TRP A 183 -2.10 3.25 -11.47
C TRP A 183 -3.36 3.32 -12.35
N GLY A 184 -4.32 2.43 -12.16
CA GLY A 184 -5.61 2.45 -12.83
C GLY A 184 -6.35 3.77 -12.59
N MET A 185 -6.43 4.21 -11.33
CA MET A 185 -7.02 5.50 -10.97
C MET A 185 -6.23 6.68 -11.58
N TYR A 186 -4.90 6.66 -11.52
CA TYR A 186 -4.06 7.68 -12.14
C TYR A 186 -4.31 7.79 -13.66
N PHE A 187 -4.37 6.66 -14.37
CA PHE A 187 -4.63 6.63 -15.81
C PHE A 187 -6.04 7.14 -16.14
N TYR A 188 -7.05 6.73 -15.37
CA TYR A 188 -8.42 7.19 -15.53
C TYR A 188 -8.53 8.72 -15.37
N LEU A 189 -7.98 9.26 -14.28
CA LEU A 189 -8.00 10.70 -14.01
C LEU A 189 -7.19 11.50 -15.05
N SER A 190 -6.04 10.97 -15.48
CA SER A 190 -5.21 11.61 -16.51
C SER A 190 -5.90 11.66 -17.88
N LYS A 191 -6.66 10.61 -18.22
CA LYS A 191 -7.45 10.56 -19.46
C LYS A 191 -8.59 11.57 -19.43
N ARG A 192 -9.35 11.62 -18.33
CA ARG A 192 -10.45 12.58 -18.15
C ARG A 192 -9.97 14.03 -18.26
N LYS A 193 -8.86 14.38 -17.59
CA LYS A 193 -8.29 15.72 -17.66
C LYS A 193 -7.86 16.13 -19.07
N ARG A 194 -7.28 15.21 -19.85
CA ARG A 194 -6.97 15.47 -21.27
C ARG A 194 -8.23 15.76 -22.07
N GLN A 195 -9.28 14.96 -21.91
CA GLN A 195 -10.56 15.16 -22.62
C GLN A 195 -11.22 16.49 -22.27
N GLU A 196 -11.17 16.91 -21.01
CA GLU A 196 -11.67 18.22 -20.58
C GLU A 196 -10.89 19.37 -21.22
N ILE A 197 -9.56 19.29 -21.29
CA ILE A 197 -8.72 20.30 -21.99
C ILE A 197 -9.06 20.37 -23.48
N PHE A 198 -9.13 19.22 -24.17
CA PHE A 198 -9.53 19.19 -25.59
C PHE A 198 -10.92 19.76 -25.85
N ARG A 199 -11.84 19.65 -24.89
CA ARG A 199 -13.20 20.21 -25.01
C ARG A 199 -13.23 21.73 -24.83
N VAL A 200 -12.34 22.29 -24.00
CA VAL A 200 -12.23 23.74 -23.78
C VAL A 200 -11.48 24.41 -24.93
N ASP A 201 -10.39 23.82 -25.41
CA ASP A 201 -9.55 24.38 -26.47
C ASP A 201 -10.15 24.22 -27.88
N GLY A 202 -11.16 23.36 -28.04
CA GLY A 202 -11.89 23.13 -29.30
C GLY A 202 -13.16 23.97 -29.46
N CYS A 203 -13.46 24.87 -28.51
CA CYS A 203 -14.57 25.82 -28.54
C CYS A 203 -14.05 27.25 -28.70
#